data_AF-A0A1F5N1M3-F1
#
_entry.id   AF-A0A1F5N1M3-F1
#
_cell.length_a   1.000
_cell.length_b   1.000
_cell.length_c   1.000
_cell.angle_alpha   90.00
_cell.angle_beta   90.00
_cell.angle_gamma   90.00
#
_symmetry.space_group_name_H-M   'P 1'
#
loop_
_entity.id
_entity.type
_entity.pdbx_description
1 polymer ?
#
loop_
_entity_poly.entity_id
_entity_poly.type
_entity_poly.pdbx_seq_one_letter_code
_entity_poly.pdbx_strand_id
1 'polypeptide(L)'
;MKTGQQLEVVLNYSSLYKLNPETARAAMLEVFQQTANISKTARLFKTSRKVVQLAIKKDGSGNLNDLSHARKTVVHKTTGLVEEKIIIKKPCPRRFTNIPKDTTCPCISGQQNVLIPGLDFWLTHMKNHSLMG
;
A
#
# COMPACT_ATOMS: atom_id res chain seq x y z
N MET A 1 -14.36 0.40 35.55
CA MET A 1 -14.93 0.92 34.28
C MET A 1 -14.36 0.13 33.12
N LYS A 2 -15.25 -0.41 32.27
CA LYS A 2 -15.11 -0.64 30.81
C LYS A 2 -16.20 -1.63 30.41
N THR A 3 -17.40 -1.12 30.21
CA THR A 3 -18.42 -1.79 29.41
C THR A 3 -17.93 -1.69 27.96
N GLY A 4 -17.04 -2.62 27.58
CA GLY A 4 -16.56 -2.76 26.21
C GLY A 4 -17.75 -3.16 25.34
N GLN A 5 -18.08 -2.29 24.40
CA GLN A 5 -19.20 -2.42 23.49
C GLN A 5 -19.26 -3.83 22.92
N GLN A 6 -20.34 -4.54 23.23
CA GLN A 6 -20.71 -5.77 22.55
C GLN A 6 -21.17 -5.37 21.14
N LEU A 7 -20.20 -5.19 20.24
CA LEU A 7 -20.42 -5.00 18.82
C LEU A 7 -21.01 -6.32 18.29
N GLU A 8 -22.33 -6.42 18.29
CA GLU A 8 -23.07 -7.39 17.49
C GLU A 8 -23.02 -6.97 16.01
N VAL A 9 -21.81 -6.74 15.53
CA VAL A 9 -21.51 -6.67 14.12
C VAL A 9 -21.05 -8.06 13.76
N VAL A 10 -21.63 -8.65 12.72
CA VAL A 10 -21.07 -9.85 12.11
C VAL A 10 -19.71 -9.44 11.53
N LEU A 11 -18.66 -9.52 12.36
CA LEU A 11 -17.33 -9.04 12.04
C LEU A 11 -16.70 -10.00 11.03
N ASN A 12 -16.85 -9.69 9.76
CA ASN A 12 -16.08 -10.35 8.73
C ASN A 12 -14.63 -9.90 8.84
N TYR A 13 -13.73 -10.84 9.19
CA TYR A 13 -12.30 -10.57 9.31
C TYR A 13 -11.73 -9.90 8.06
N SER A 14 -12.19 -10.27 6.86
CA SER A 14 -11.69 -9.69 5.61
C SER A 14 -11.98 -8.19 5.50
N SER A 15 -13.12 -7.74 6.01
CA SER A 15 -13.48 -6.32 6.04
C SER A 15 -12.60 -5.55 7.01
N LEU A 16 -12.38 -6.10 8.22
CA LEU A 16 -11.50 -5.50 9.21
C LEU A 16 -10.04 -5.46 8.73
N TYR A 17 -9.57 -6.54 8.13
CA TYR A 17 -8.20 -6.68 7.66
C TYR A 17 -7.83 -5.67 6.57
N LYS A 18 -8.79 -5.31 5.71
CA LYS A 18 -8.59 -4.26 4.68
C LYS A 18 -8.42 -2.87 5.28
N LEU A 19 -9.07 -2.60 6.42
CA LEU A 19 -8.98 -1.31 7.11
C LEU A 19 -7.71 -1.25 7.95
N ASN A 20 -7.54 -2.21 8.85
CA ASN A 20 -6.35 -2.33 9.69
C ASN A 20 -6.08 -3.81 10.05
N PRO A 21 -4.96 -4.40 9.62
CA PRO A 21 -4.64 -5.80 9.88
C PRO A 21 -4.30 -6.07 11.35
N GLU A 22 -3.74 -5.10 12.06
CA GLU A 22 -3.39 -5.22 13.48
C GLU A 22 -4.66 -5.28 14.32
N THR A 23 -5.59 -4.34 14.10
CA THR A 23 -6.88 -4.29 14.79
C THR A 23 -7.70 -5.57 14.54
N ALA A 24 -7.67 -6.09 13.30
CA ALA A 24 -8.38 -7.32 12.96
C ALA A 24 -7.87 -8.54 13.75
N ARG A 25 -6.55 -8.64 13.99
CA ARG A 25 -5.96 -9.71 14.80
C ARG A 25 -6.20 -9.51 16.28
N ALA A 26 -6.10 -8.27 16.78
CA ALA A 26 -6.37 -7.95 18.18
C ALA A 26 -7.82 -8.32 18.57
N ALA A 27 -8.81 -7.93 17.75
CA ALA A 27 -10.21 -8.31 17.97
C ALA A 27 -10.41 -9.84 17.95
N MET A 28 -9.70 -10.54 17.08
CA MET A 28 -9.77 -12.01 17.03
C MET A 28 -9.19 -12.67 18.27
N LEU A 29 -8.09 -12.13 18.82
CA LEU A 29 -7.47 -12.61 20.05
C LEU A 29 -8.37 -12.37 21.26
N GLU A 30 -9.03 -11.22 21.35
CA GLU A 30 -10.01 -10.92 22.41
C GLU A 30 -11.14 -11.96 22.42
N VAL A 31 -11.75 -12.22 21.26
CA VAL A 31 -12.82 -13.24 21.14
C VAL A 31 -12.27 -14.65 21.39
N PHE A 32 -11.03 -14.93 20.99
CA PHE A 32 -10.38 -16.21 21.28
C PHE A 32 -10.15 -16.41 22.78
N GLN A 33 -9.74 -15.38 23.53
CA GLN A 33 -9.58 -15.44 24.98
C GLN A 33 -10.91 -15.73 25.69
N GLN A 34 -12.01 -15.16 25.21
CA GLN A 34 -13.35 -15.43 25.76
C GLN A 34 -13.85 -16.86 25.44
N THR A 35 -13.50 -17.38 24.27
CA THR A 35 -14.06 -18.65 23.77
C THR A 35 -13.18 -19.86 24.07
N ALA A 36 -11.87 -19.66 24.21
CA ALA A 36 -10.82 -20.68 24.32
C ALA A 36 -10.86 -21.78 23.22
N ASN A 37 -11.57 -21.55 22.11
CA ASN A 37 -11.79 -22.55 21.06
C ASN A 37 -11.60 -21.96 19.65
N ILE A 38 -10.55 -22.44 18.97
CA ILE A 38 -10.13 -21.99 17.64
C ILE A 38 -11.25 -22.15 16.60
N SER A 39 -11.97 -23.28 16.63
CA SER A 39 -13.01 -23.58 15.64
C SER A 39 -14.22 -22.66 15.80
N LYS A 40 -14.58 -22.34 17.05
CA LYS A 40 -15.71 -21.44 17.34
C LYS A 40 -15.37 -19.99 16.96
N THR A 41 -14.18 -19.51 17.29
CA THR A 41 -13.70 -18.19 16.87
C THR A 41 -13.66 -18.06 15.35
N ALA A 42 -13.14 -19.06 14.63
CA ALA A 42 -13.11 -19.04 13.16
C ALA A 42 -14.51 -18.93 12.54
N ARG A 43 -15.51 -19.61 13.12
CA ARG A 43 -16.91 -19.52 12.68
C ARG A 43 -17.50 -18.14 12.91
N LEU A 44 -17.25 -17.52 14.07
CA LEU A 44 -17.72 -16.16 14.38
C LEU A 44 -17.18 -15.13 13.37
N PHE A 45 -15.91 -15.23 13.01
CA PHE A 45 -15.27 -14.32 12.05
C PHE A 45 -15.47 -14.70 10.57
N LYS A 46 -16.17 -15.81 10.29
CA LYS A 46 -16.30 -16.40 8.93
C LYS A 46 -14.95 -16.62 8.24
N THR A 47 -13.95 -17.12 8.97
CA THR A 47 -12.58 -17.36 8.48
C THR A 47 -12.16 -18.82 8.63
N SER A 48 -10.97 -19.15 8.12
CA SER A 48 -10.35 -20.45 8.36
C SER A 48 -9.64 -20.49 9.71
N ARG A 49 -9.62 -21.67 10.33
CA ARG A 49 -8.89 -21.95 11.58
C ARG A 49 -7.40 -21.57 11.50
N LYS A 50 -6.81 -21.60 10.30
CA LYS A 50 -5.41 -21.23 10.05
C LYS A 50 -5.14 -19.76 10.34
N VAL A 51 -6.11 -18.87 10.07
CA VAL A 51 -5.97 -17.44 10.36
C VAL A 51 -5.94 -17.20 11.88
N VAL A 52 -6.81 -17.89 12.63
CA VAL A 52 -6.83 -17.82 14.10
C VAL A 52 -5.52 -18.34 14.69
N GLN A 53 -5.03 -19.49 14.22
CA GLN A 53 -3.73 -20.04 14.63
C GLN A 53 -2.58 -19.09 14.33
N LEU A 54 -2.62 -18.41 13.17
CA LEU A 54 -1.62 -17.42 12.80
C LEU A 54 -1.66 -16.22 13.75
N ALA A 55 -2.84 -15.74 14.14
CA ALA A 55 -2.98 -14.65 15.10
C ALA A 55 -2.38 -15.02 16.46
N ILE A 56 -2.67 -16.22 16.98
CA ILE A 56 -2.11 -16.73 18.23
C ILE A 56 -0.57 -16.83 18.15
N LYS A 57 -0.05 -17.36 17.03
CA LYS A 57 1.40 -17.47 16.83
C LYS A 57 2.08 -16.09 16.83
N LYS A 58 1.43 -15.08 16.22
CA LYS A 58 1.94 -13.70 16.18
C LYS A 58 1.88 -13.02 17.54
N ASP A 59 0.81 -13.24 18.29
CA ASP A 59 0.67 -12.77 19.68
C ASP A 59 1.80 -13.31 20.57
N GLY A 60 2.09 -14.61 20.47
CA GLY A 60 3.22 -15.22 21.19
C GLY A 60 4.60 -14.67 20.80
N SER A 61 4.72 -14.04 19.62
CA SER A 61 5.95 -13.34 19.20
C SER A 61 5.98 -11.85 19.58
N GLY A 62 4.90 -11.32 20.17
CA GLY A 62 4.77 -9.92 20.56
C GLY A 62 4.57 -8.94 19.39
N ASN A 63 4.38 -9.43 18.16
CA ASN A 63 4.22 -8.59 16.99
C ASN A 63 3.05 -9.05 16.11
N LEU A 64 2.00 -8.24 16.07
CA LEU A 64 0.78 -8.50 15.29
C LEU A 64 0.88 -8.06 13.83
N ASN A 65 1.96 -7.37 13.44
CA ASN A 65 2.14 -6.85 12.09
C ASN A 65 2.41 -7.94 11.06
N ASP A 66 2.14 -7.61 9.80
CA ASP A 66 2.56 -8.46 8.69
C ASP A 66 4.05 -8.34 8.42
N LEU A 67 4.71 -9.49 8.44
CA LEU A 67 6.10 -9.59 8.09
C LEU A 67 6.21 -9.60 6.57
N SER A 68 7.26 -8.95 6.06
CA SER A 68 7.58 -9.01 4.64
C SER A 68 7.76 -10.47 4.21
N HIS A 69 7.02 -10.87 3.18
CA HIS A 69 7.20 -12.14 2.49
C HIS A 69 8.36 -12.10 1.49
N ALA A 70 9.02 -10.95 1.32
CA ALA A 70 10.13 -10.82 0.40
C ALA A 70 11.30 -11.70 0.83
N ARG A 71 11.96 -12.34 -0.14
CA ARG A 71 13.21 -13.06 0.11
C ARG A 71 14.27 -12.06 0.56
N LYS A 72 14.82 -12.26 1.75
CA LYS A 72 15.92 -11.44 2.28
C LYS A 72 17.16 -11.50 1.39
N THR A 73 17.46 -12.71 0.90
CA THR A 73 18.60 -12.98 0.03
C THR A 73 18.10 -13.50 -1.30
N VAL A 74 18.51 -12.82 -2.37
CA VAL A 74 18.33 -13.25 -3.75
C VAL A 74 19.74 -13.48 -4.27
N VAL A 75 20.04 -14.71 -4.71
CA VAL A 75 21.41 -15.11 -5.09
C VAL A 75 21.85 -14.42 -6.38
N HIS A 76 20.92 -14.18 -7.30
CA HIS A 76 21.16 -13.52 -8.57
C HIS A 76 20.54 -12.12 -8.58
N LYS A 77 20.97 -11.27 -7.64
CA LYS A 77 20.60 -9.84 -7.69
C LYS A 77 21.33 -9.20 -8.86
N THR A 78 20.57 -8.67 -9.80
CA THR A 78 21.08 -7.81 -10.87
C THR A 78 21.74 -6.59 -10.22
N THR A 79 22.87 -6.14 -10.75
CA THR A 79 23.54 -4.93 -10.23
C THR A 79 22.69 -3.69 -10.55
N GLY A 80 22.62 -2.72 -9.63
CA GLY A 80 21.74 -1.55 -9.78
C GLY A 80 21.95 -0.76 -11.08
N LEU A 81 23.19 -0.71 -11.57
CA LEU A 81 23.54 -0.08 -12.85
C LEU A 81 22.85 -0.73 -14.07
N VAL A 82 22.55 -2.02 -14.01
CA VAL A 82 21.82 -2.74 -15.06
C VAL A 82 20.32 -2.52 -14.91
N GLU A 83 19.81 -2.45 -13.67
CA GLU A 83 18.39 -2.20 -13.40
C GLU A 83 17.95 -0.80 -13.85
N GLU A 84 18.77 0.24 -13.59
CA GLU A 84 18.52 1.62 -14.03
C GLU A 84 18.40 1.73 -15.55
N LYS A 85 19.29 1.06 -16.28
CA LYS A 85 19.24 1.00 -17.77
C LYS A 85 17.99 0.28 -18.27
N ILE A 86 17.49 -0.72 -17.55
CA ILE A 86 16.27 -1.44 -17.92
C ILE A 86 15.03 -0.58 -17.62
N ILE A 87 15.01 0.20 -16.53
CA ILE A 87 13.89 1.09 -16.18
C ILE A 87 13.69 2.16 -17.26
N ILE A 88 14.78 2.79 -17.72
CA ILE A 88 14.75 3.77 -18.84
C ILE A 88 14.22 3.13 -20.13
N LYS A 89 14.43 1.82 -20.29
CA LYS A 89 14.11 1.07 -21.51
C LYS A 89 12.84 0.23 -21.40
N LYS A 90 12.05 0.33 -20.32
CA LYS A 90 10.80 -0.42 -20.21
C LYS A 90 9.84 0.04 -21.32
N PRO A 91 9.48 -0.82 -22.28
CA PRO A 91 8.36 -0.50 -23.15
C PRO A 91 7.10 -0.37 -22.29
N CYS A 92 6.24 0.60 -22.65
CA CYS A 92 4.93 0.79 -22.07
C CYS A 92 4.26 -0.58 -21.80
N PRO A 93 3.69 -0.81 -20.61
CA PRO A 93 3.14 -2.11 -20.26
C PRO A 93 2.11 -2.53 -21.31
N ARG A 94 2.46 -3.52 -22.14
CA ARG A 94 1.49 -4.20 -23.02
C ARG A 94 0.58 -5.06 -22.14
N ARG A 95 -0.43 -4.44 -21.56
CA ARG A 95 -1.60 -5.15 -21.04
C ARG A 95 -2.89 -4.40 -21.33
N PHE A 96 -3.07 -4.08 -22.60
CA PHE A 96 -4.39 -3.87 -23.20
C PHE A 96 -4.37 -4.55 -24.57
N THR A 97 -4.91 -5.77 -24.67
CA THR A 97 -4.94 -6.53 -25.92
C THR A 97 -6.08 -6.12 -26.85
N ASN A 98 -6.56 -4.87 -26.77
CA ASN A 98 -7.58 -4.33 -27.67
C ASN A 98 -7.45 -2.80 -27.76
N ILE A 99 -6.38 -2.30 -28.37
CA ILE A 99 -6.28 -0.89 -28.77
C ILE A 99 -6.01 -0.86 -30.29
N PRO A 100 -6.81 -0.15 -31.10
CA PRO A 100 -6.60 -0.01 -32.54
C PRO A 100 -5.24 0.66 -32.83
N LYS A 101 -4.62 0.25 -33.93
CA LYS A 101 -3.19 0.48 -34.25
C LYS A 101 -2.76 1.94 -34.40
N ASP A 102 -3.67 2.90 -34.29
CA ASP A 102 -3.42 4.32 -34.58
C ASP A 102 -3.45 5.25 -33.36
N THR A 103 -3.50 4.71 -32.12
CA THR A 103 -3.41 5.57 -30.92
C THR A 103 -1.97 5.73 -30.45
N THR A 104 -1.44 6.94 -30.63
CA THR A 104 -0.16 7.39 -30.06
C THR A 104 -0.19 7.18 -28.54
N CYS A 105 0.84 6.53 -28.00
CA CYS A 105 0.91 6.22 -26.57
C CYS A 105 1.21 7.49 -25.75
N PRO A 106 0.38 7.88 -24.77
CA PRO A 106 0.53 9.15 -24.03
C PRO A 106 1.70 9.17 -23.03
N CYS A 107 2.55 8.13 -22.98
CA CYS A 107 3.68 8.07 -22.05
C CYS A 107 4.96 8.75 -22.58
N ILE A 108 4.94 9.33 -23.79
CA ILE A 108 6.04 10.18 -24.29
C ILE A 108 5.64 11.66 -24.16
N SER A 109 5.45 12.12 -22.93
CA SER A 109 5.46 13.57 -22.66
C SER A 109 6.01 13.80 -21.25
N GLY A 110 7.29 13.51 -21.10
CA GLY A 110 8.01 13.70 -19.85
C GLY A 110 9.48 13.90 -20.12
N GLN A 111 9.86 15.16 -20.36
CA GLN A 111 11.21 15.69 -20.44
C GLN A 111 11.91 15.63 -21.81
N GLN A 112 11.52 16.53 -22.69
CA GLN A 112 12.53 17.38 -23.34
C GLN A 112 12.40 18.76 -22.71
N ASN A 113 13.39 19.09 -21.89
CA ASN A 113 13.66 20.44 -21.42
C ASN A 113 14.11 21.24 -22.65
N VAL A 114 13.15 21.75 -23.43
CA VAL A 114 13.43 22.73 -24.48
C VAL A 114 13.50 24.07 -23.77
N LEU A 115 14.72 24.56 -23.63
CA LEU A 115 15.03 25.94 -23.30
C LEU A 115 14.26 26.83 -24.30
N ILE A 116 13.18 27.47 -23.88
CA ILE A 116 12.51 28.52 -24.66
C ILE A 116 13.22 29.83 -24.32
N PRO A 117 14.00 30.45 -25.22
CA PRO A 117 14.44 31.82 -25.01
C PRO A 117 13.25 32.73 -25.31
N GLY A 118 12.81 33.54 -24.33
CA GLY A 118 11.85 34.62 -24.61
C GLY A 118 10.71 34.82 -23.62
N LEU A 119 10.92 34.65 -22.31
CA LEU A 119 9.95 35.07 -21.30
C LEU A 119 10.59 35.79 -20.11
N ASP A 120 11.54 36.68 -20.39
CA ASP A 120 12.13 37.59 -19.39
C ASP A 120 11.52 39.01 -19.44
N PHE A 121 10.32 39.20 -19.99
CA PHE A 121 9.76 40.55 -20.15
C PHE A 121 8.67 40.96 -19.14
N TRP A 122 8.21 40.07 -18.24
CA TRP A 122 7.08 40.41 -17.34
C TRP A 122 7.32 40.26 -15.84
N LEU A 123 8.51 39.86 -15.38
CA LEU A 123 8.82 39.73 -13.95
C LEU A 123 9.58 40.93 -13.34
N THR A 124 9.69 42.05 -14.06
CA THR A 124 10.40 43.26 -13.59
C THR A 124 9.46 44.44 -13.33
N HIS A 125 8.18 44.19 -12.99
CA HIS A 125 7.24 45.29 -12.69
C HIS A 125 6.31 45.08 -11.48
N MET A 126 6.61 44.13 -10.58
CA MET A 126 5.89 43.96 -9.31
C MET A 126 6.83 43.91 -8.08
N LYS A 127 7.91 44.72 -8.07
CA LYS A 127 8.79 44.84 -6.89
C LYS A 127 9.07 46.27 -6.41
N ASN A 128 8.42 47.29 -6.99
CA ASN A 128 8.64 48.70 -6.62
C ASN A 128 7.41 49.38 -6.00
N HIS A 129 6.67 48.70 -5.13
CA HIS A 129 5.60 49.35 -4.36
C HIS A 129 5.55 48.93 -2.88
N SER A 130 6.73 48.65 -2.29
CA SER A 130 6.85 48.43 -0.84
C SER A 130 8.07 49.15 -0.25
N LEU A 131 8.35 50.35 -0.74
CA LEU A 131 9.23 51.32 -0.08
C LEU A 131 8.64 52.71 -0.34
N MET A 132 8.03 53.27 0.70
CA MET A 132 7.61 54.66 0.94
C MET A 132 6.12 54.78 1.29
N GLY A 133 5.86 55.17 2.54
CA GLY A 133 4.55 55.56 3.07
C GLY A 133 4.26 54.94 4.42
#